data_AF-A0A2V2MWM1-F1
#
_entry.id   AF-A0A2V2MWM1-F1
#
_cell.length_a   1.000
_cell.length_b   1.000
_cell.length_c   1.000
_cell.angle_alpha   90.00
_cell.angle_beta   90.00
_cell.angle_gamma   90.00
#
_symmetry.space_group_name_H-M   'P 1'
#
loop_
_entity.id
_entity.type
_entity.pdbx_description
1 polymer ?
#
loop_
_entity_poly.entity_id
_entity_poly.type
_entity_poly.pdbx_seq_one_letter_code
_entity_poly.pdbx_strand_id
1 'polypeptide(L)'
;MKILILALSKSSIFTSNNLDLQHRVQELENRLSLNSSNSSIPPSKNPLNKKVKRNHNSREKTGKPPGGQPGHPGKTLVSKNEPDDVIDYTSDFCSHCSSILSTNDQFFIEERQDVEIPEIQVQTLRIGYMPVLALGVIISIKESFPLISHRKSNMGSD
;
A
#
# COMPACT_ATOMS: atom_id res chain seq x y z
N MET A 1 10.60 76.64 -5.73
CA MET A 1 11.40 75.40 -5.85
C MET A 1 11.23 74.42 -4.67
N LYS A 2 11.37 74.82 -3.38
CA LYS A 2 11.26 73.91 -2.21
C LYS A 2 9.95 73.11 -2.11
N ILE A 3 8.80 73.72 -2.42
CA ILE A 3 7.48 73.06 -2.35
C ILE A 3 7.37 71.90 -3.36
N LEU A 4 7.92 72.10 -4.56
CA LEU A 4 7.88 71.12 -5.64
C LEU A 4 8.75 69.90 -5.31
N ILE A 5 9.93 70.12 -4.72
CA ILE A 5 10.82 69.05 -4.24
C ILE A 5 10.15 68.22 -3.14
N LEU A 6 9.46 68.87 -2.19
CA LEU A 6 8.72 68.19 -1.12
C LEU A 6 7.52 67.39 -1.64
N ALA A 7 6.83 67.88 -2.67
CA ALA A 7 5.72 67.16 -3.30
C ALA A 7 6.21 65.90 -4.03
N LEU A 8 7.32 66.02 -4.77
CA LEU A 8 7.93 64.89 -5.48
C LEU A 8 8.43 63.82 -4.50
N SER A 9 9.12 64.20 -3.41
CA SER A 9 9.58 63.23 -2.41
C SER A 9 8.43 62.56 -1.65
N LYS A 10 7.34 63.29 -1.36
CA LYS A 10 6.14 62.68 -0.78
C LYS A 10 5.48 61.69 -1.73
N SER A 11 5.39 62.02 -3.03
CA SER A 11 4.82 61.10 -4.02
C SER A 11 5.66 59.83 -4.17
N SER A 12 6.99 59.94 -4.15
CA SER A 12 7.88 58.77 -4.24
C SER A 12 7.79 57.88 -3.00
N ILE A 13 7.74 58.47 -1.80
CA ILE A 13 7.57 57.72 -0.55
C ILE A 13 6.22 57.01 -0.53
N PHE A 14 5.17 57.69 -0.96
CA PHE A 14 3.83 57.10 -1.04
C PHE A 14 3.79 55.91 -2.01
N THR A 15 4.42 56.02 -3.18
CA THR A 15 4.51 54.91 -4.14
C THR A 15 5.30 53.74 -3.57
N SER A 16 6.42 53.98 -2.88
CA SER A 16 7.23 52.92 -2.27
C SER A 16 6.45 52.18 -1.18
N ASN A 17 5.72 52.91 -0.32
CA ASN A 17 4.88 52.30 0.71
C ASN A 17 3.74 51.47 0.10
N ASN A 18 3.15 51.95 -1.00
CA ASN A 18 2.10 51.21 -1.69
C ASN A 18 2.63 49.89 -2.27
N LEU A 19 3.83 49.92 -2.87
CA LEU A 19 4.49 48.72 -3.37
C LEU A 19 4.82 47.71 -2.25
N ASP A 20 5.33 48.17 -1.10
CA ASP A 20 5.60 47.28 0.05
C ASP A 20 4.31 46.64 0.58
N LEU A 21 3.23 47.44 0.68
CA LEU A 21 1.92 46.93 1.09
C LEU A 21 1.35 45.92 0.10
N GLN A 22 1.44 46.19 -1.21
CA GLN A 22 1.01 45.25 -2.24
C GLN A 22 1.79 43.94 -2.16
N HIS A 23 3.12 44.02 -1.96
CA HIS A 23 3.96 42.84 -1.81
C HIS A 23 3.57 42.00 -0.58
N ARG A 24 3.33 42.66 0.56
CA ARG A 24 2.86 41.98 1.78
C ARG A 24 1.49 41.35 1.62
N VAL A 25 0.55 42.04 0.97
CA VAL A 25 -0.77 41.48 0.68
C VAL A 25 -0.63 40.24 -0.20
N GLN A 26 0.14 40.33 -1.29
CA GLN A 26 0.36 39.19 -2.19
C GLN A 26 1.00 38.00 -1.46
N GLU A 27 1.98 38.25 -0.60
CA GLU A 27 2.63 37.19 0.19
C GLU A 27 1.63 36.52 1.15
N LEU A 28 0.81 37.30 1.85
CA LEU A 28 -0.20 36.78 2.77
C LEU A 28 -1.29 36.00 2.03
N GLU A 29 -1.75 36.50 0.89
CA GLU A 29 -2.71 35.80 0.02
C GLU A 29 -2.14 34.48 -0.50
N ASN A 30 -0.87 34.48 -0.94
CA ASN A 30 -0.18 33.27 -1.36
C ASN A 30 -0.14 32.25 -0.22
N ARG A 31 0.27 32.65 1.00
CA ARG A 31 0.29 31.77 2.18
C ARG A 31 -1.10 31.21 2.51
N LEU A 32 -2.15 32.02 2.41
CA LEU A 32 -3.54 31.58 2.63
C LEU A 32 -4.04 30.64 1.52
N SER A 33 -3.53 30.76 0.30
CA SER A 33 -3.91 29.94 -0.84
C SER A 33 -3.33 28.51 -0.79
N LEU A 34 -2.24 28.30 -0.03
CA LEU A 34 -1.58 26.99 0.11
C LEU A 34 -2.56 25.93 0.68
N ASN A 35 -2.44 24.72 0.14
CA ASN A 35 -3.13 23.52 0.58
C ASN A 35 -2.34 22.28 0.12
N SER A 36 -2.69 21.10 0.64
CA SER A 36 -2.01 19.84 0.32
C SER A 36 -1.99 19.46 -1.17
N SER A 37 -2.81 20.10 -2.01
CA SER A 37 -2.84 19.86 -3.46
C SER A 37 -1.80 20.70 -4.21
N ASN A 38 -1.30 21.81 -3.65
CA ASN A 38 -0.42 22.74 -4.35
C ASN A 38 0.87 23.09 -3.59
N SER A 39 1.09 22.60 -2.37
CA SER A 39 2.21 23.06 -1.53
C SER A 39 3.09 21.96 -0.91
N SER A 40 2.87 20.67 -1.23
CA SER A 40 3.58 19.54 -0.60
C SER A 40 3.54 19.52 0.94
N ILE A 41 2.63 20.28 1.55
CA ILE A 41 2.38 20.30 3.00
C ILE A 41 1.40 19.15 3.32
N PRO A 42 1.61 18.40 4.42
CA PRO A 42 0.72 17.31 4.79
C PRO A 42 -0.72 17.79 5.01
N PRO A 43 -1.74 16.99 4.64
CA PRO A 43 -3.15 17.37 4.70
C PRO A 43 -3.65 17.71 6.11
N SER A 44 -2.97 17.26 7.17
CA SER A 44 -3.24 17.62 8.56
C SER A 44 -3.02 19.10 8.89
N LYS A 45 -2.16 19.79 8.12
CA LYS A 45 -1.89 21.23 8.25
C LYS A 45 -2.72 22.08 7.29
N ASN A 46 -3.70 21.49 6.58
CA ASN A 46 -4.61 22.27 5.76
C ASN A 46 -5.45 23.20 6.64
N PRO A 47 -5.69 24.45 6.22
CA PRO A 47 -6.54 25.37 6.98
C PRO A 47 -7.95 24.77 7.11
N LEU A 48 -8.51 24.78 8.33
CA LEU A 48 -9.77 24.13 8.70
C LEU A 48 -10.96 24.53 7.81
N ASN A 49 -10.91 25.74 7.23
CA ASN A 49 -11.95 26.28 6.35
C ASN A 49 -11.92 25.72 4.92
N LYS A 50 -10.83 25.05 4.51
CA LYS A 50 -10.75 24.36 3.23
C LYS A 50 -11.08 22.90 3.45
N LYS A 51 -12.29 22.50 3.07
CA LYS A 51 -12.68 21.08 2.99
C LYS A 51 -11.62 20.35 2.16
N VAL A 52 -10.81 19.53 2.81
CA VAL A 52 -9.93 18.60 2.13
C VAL A 52 -10.85 17.72 1.29
N LYS A 53 -10.74 17.79 -0.04
CA LYS A 53 -11.48 16.89 -0.92
C LYS A 53 -11.09 15.48 -0.48
N ARG A 54 -12.03 14.74 0.12
CA ARG A 54 -11.82 13.32 0.43
C ARG A 54 -11.36 12.66 -0.86
N ASN A 55 -10.31 11.84 -0.76
CA ASN A 55 -9.75 11.14 -1.90
C ASN A 55 -10.91 10.39 -2.59
N HIS A 56 -11.32 10.88 -3.77
CA HIS A 56 -12.50 10.36 -4.43
C HIS A 56 -12.08 9.04 -5.07
N ASN A 57 -12.74 7.96 -4.66
CA ASN A 57 -12.50 6.67 -5.28
C ASN A 57 -12.79 6.80 -6.78
N SER A 58 -11.80 6.52 -7.63
CA SER A 58 -11.94 6.52 -9.09
C SER A 58 -12.62 5.26 -9.63
N ARG A 59 -12.82 4.25 -8.78
CA ARG A 59 -13.50 3.00 -9.15
C ARG A 59 -15.00 3.22 -9.21
N GLU A 60 -15.62 2.66 -10.23
CA GLU A 60 -17.07 2.50 -10.28
C GLU A 60 -17.54 1.64 -9.11
N LYS A 61 -18.67 2.01 -8.51
CA LYS A 61 -19.28 1.20 -7.45
C LYS A 61 -19.81 -0.09 -8.08
N THR A 62 -19.18 -1.21 -7.76
CA THR A 62 -19.61 -2.54 -8.20
C THR A 62 -20.87 -3.03 -7.50
N GLY A 63 -21.34 -2.35 -6.44
CA GLY A 63 -22.51 -2.77 -5.66
C GLY A 63 -22.32 -4.07 -4.85
N LYS A 64 -21.17 -4.71 -4.98
CA LYS A 64 -20.85 -5.95 -4.28
C LYS A 64 -20.58 -5.67 -2.80
N PRO A 65 -21.07 -6.51 -1.87
CA PRO A 65 -20.75 -6.36 -0.47
C PRO A 65 -19.23 -6.48 -0.27
N PRO A 66 -18.64 -5.72 0.69
CA PRO A 66 -17.25 -5.90 1.04
C PRO A 66 -17.04 -7.30 1.64
N GLY A 67 -15.95 -7.98 1.25
CA GLY A 67 -15.62 -9.33 1.71
C GLY A 67 -15.55 -10.37 0.60
N GLY A 68 -15.34 -11.63 0.98
CA GLY A 68 -15.39 -12.76 0.04
C GLY A 68 -16.79 -12.91 -0.55
N GLN A 69 -16.89 -13.15 -1.86
CA GLN A 69 -18.19 -13.41 -2.49
C GLN A 69 -18.76 -14.76 -2.00
N PRO A 70 -20.09 -14.85 -1.82
CA PRO A 70 -20.74 -16.10 -1.45
C PRO A 70 -20.41 -17.20 -2.46
N GLY A 71 -20.09 -18.40 -1.97
CA GLY A 71 -19.69 -19.54 -2.79
C GLY A 71 -18.18 -19.72 -2.98
N HIS A 72 -17.34 -18.80 -2.50
CA HIS A 72 -15.91 -19.08 -2.40
C HIS A 72 -15.64 -20.07 -1.27
N PRO A 73 -15.12 -21.28 -1.56
CA PRO A 73 -14.74 -22.21 -0.51
C PRO A 73 -13.57 -21.61 0.27
N GLY A 74 -13.80 -21.33 1.55
CA GLY A 74 -12.73 -20.97 2.46
C GLY A 74 -11.74 -22.13 2.57
N LYS A 75 -10.47 -21.86 2.33
CA LYS A 75 -9.38 -22.78 2.66
C LYS A 75 -8.69 -22.27 3.92
N THR A 76 -9.37 -22.43 5.05
CA THR A 76 -8.72 -22.19 6.35
C THR A 76 -7.65 -23.26 6.52
N LEU A 77 -6.42 -22.87 6.87
CA LEU A 77 -5.39 -23.83 7.26
C LEU A 77 -5.87 -24.54 8.53
N VAL A 78 -6.03 -25.86 8.45
CA VAL A 78 -6.48 -26.69 9.57
C VAL A 78 -5.25 -27.19 10.31
N SER A 79 -5.30 -27.16 11.64
CA SER A 79 -4.27 -27.76 12.49
C SER A 79 -4.15 -29.25 12.18
N LYS A 80 -2.92 -29.76 12.09
CA LYS A 80 -2.62 -31.17 11.86
C LYS A 80 -2.65 -31.88 13.21
N ASN A 81 -3.35 -33.02 13.29
CA ASN A 81 -3.41 -33.80 14.53
C ASN A 81 -2.04 -34.33 15.00
N GLU A 82 -1.12 -34.59 14.05
CA GLU A 82 0.23 -35.07 14.32
C GLU A 82 1.25 -34.08 13.71
N PRO A 83 1.77 -33.12 14.50
CA PRO A 83 2.80 -32.20 14.03
C PRO A 83 4.11 -32.95 13.76
N ASP A 84 4.94 -32.39 12.87
CA ASP A 84 6.22 -33.01 12.49
C ASP A 84 7.26 -32.87 13.62
N ASP A 85 7.24 -31.74 14.33
CA ASP A 85 8.06 -31.46 15.52
C ASP A 85 7.20 -30.90 16.66
N VAL A 86 7.51 -31.27 17.91
CA VAL A 86 6.84 -30.79 19.13
C VAL A 86 7.86 -30.17 20.06
N ILE A 87 7.61 -28.95 20.52
CA ILE A 87 8.45 -28.21 21.46
C ILE A 87 7.60 -27.78 22.65
N ASP A 88 7.90 -28.34 23.82
CA ASP A 88 7.23 -27.97 25.07
C ASP A 88 7.94 -26.79 25.73
N TYR A 89 7.20 -25.70 25.99
CA TYR A 89 7.70 -24.53 26.70
C TYR A 89 7.28 -24.59 28.17
N THR A 90 8.14 -25.15 29.02
CA THR A 90 7.95 -25.17 30.47
C THR A 90 8.91 -24.21 31.17
N SER A 91 8.47 -23.60 32.27
CA SER A 91 9.35 -22.81 33.15
C SER A 91 9.69 -23.61 34.39
N ASP A 92 10.97 -23.67 34.73
CA ASP A 92 11.44 -24.28 35.97
C ASP A 92 11.25 -23.36 37.18
N PHE A 93 10.91 -22.08 36.95
CA PHE A 93 10.82 -21.05 37.98
C PHE A 93 9.52 -20.25 37.90
N CYS A 94 9.03 -19.80 39.06
CA CYS A 94 7.89 -18.92 39.15
C CYS A 94 8.26 -17.51 38.64
N SER A 95 7.47 -16.97 37.71
CA SER A 95 7.67 -15.61 37.16
C SER A 95 7.47 -14.49 38.18
N HIS A 96 6.81 -14.76 39.31
CA HIS A 96 6.52 -13.76 40.34
C HIS A 96 7.54 -13.77 41.50
N CYS A 97 7.94 -14.94 41.99
CA CYS A 97 8.80 -15.07 43.17
C CYS A 97 10.10 -15.86 42.93
N SER A 98 10.33 -16.34 41.71
CA SER A 98 11.54 -17.08 41.30
C SER A 98 11.81 -18.37 42.07
N SER A 99 10.83 -18.91 42.79
CA SER A 99 10.94 -20.24 43.39
C SER A 99 10.94 -21.33 42.31
N ILE A 100 11.62 -22.44 42.59
CA ILE A 100 11.59 -23.63 41.73
C ILE A 100 10.16 -24.18 41.70
N LEU A 101 9.63 -24.39 40.50
CA LEU A 101 8.33 -25.02 40.29
C LEU A 101 8.50 -26.54 40.27
N SER A 102 7.62 -27.27 40.95
CA SER A 102 7.57 -28.72 40.79
C SER A 102 6.91 -29.06 39.45
N THR A 103 7.28 -30.21 38.87
CA THR A 103 6.62 -30.73 37.65
C THR A 103 5.11 -30.92 37.83
N ASN A 104 4.63 -31.09 39.07
CA ASN A 104 3.22 -31.21 39.38
C ASN A 104 2.45 -29.88 39.40
N ASP A 105 3.15 -28.74 39.34
CA ASP A 105 2.54 -27.40 39.39
C ASP A 105 2.31 -26.80 37.99
N GLN A 106 2.48 -27.60 36.93
CA GLN A 106 2.30 -27.18 35.56
C GLN A 106 0.86 -27.40 35.10
N PHE A 107 0.27 -26.37 34.49
CA PHE A 107 -1.07 -26.44 33.90
C PHE A 107 -1.00 -26.04 32.44
N PHE A 108 -1.77 -26.71 31.59
CA PHE A 108 -1.89 -26.36 30.17
C PHE A 108 -2.53 -24.98 30.03
N ILE A 109 -1.88 -24.09 29.28
CA ILE A 109 -2.38 -22.74 29.01
C ILE A 109 -2.96 -22.69 27.59
N GLU A 110 -2.13 -22.97 26.60
CA GLU A 110 -2.48 -22.91 25.19
C GLU A 110 -1.53 -23.78 24.35
N GLU A 111 -1.97 -24.12 23.14
CA GLU A 111 -1.18 -24.78 22.11
C GLU A 111 -1.35 -23.99 20.80
N ARG A 112 -0.26 -23.84 20.05
CA ARG A 112 -0.26 -23.22 18.74
C ARG A 112 0.57 -24.06 17.78
N GLN A 113 0.09 -24.20 16.54
CA GLN A 113 0.85 -24.83 15.47
C GLN A 113 1.34 -23.77 14.50
N ASP A 114 2.66 -23.62 14.42
CA ASP A 114 3.31 -22.79 13.42
C ASP A 114 3.55 -23.65 12.17
N VAL A 115 3.02 -23.21 11.02
CA VAL A 115 3.19 -23.90 9.73
C VAL A 115 4.15 -23.10 8.86
N GLU A 116 5.38 -23.59 8.73
CA GLU A 116 6.38 -23.00 7.85
C GLU A 116 6.26 -23.56 6.43
N ILE A 117 6.25 -22.68 5.43
CA ILE A 117 6.23 -23.07 4.02
C ILE A 117 7.68 -23.08 3.53
N PRO A 118 8.21 -24.22 3.04
CA PRO A 118 9.59 -24.29 2.59
C PRO A 118 9.82 -23.40 1.36
N GLU A 119 11.09 -23.06 1.11
CA GLU A 119 11.47 -22.23 -0.03
C GLU A 119 10.97 -22.82 -1.36
N ILE A 120 10.11 -22.08 -2.06
CA ILE A 120 9.57 -22.48 -3.36
C ILE A 120 10.63 -22.20 -4.42
N GLN A 121 11.19 -23.25 -5.01
CA GLN A 121 12.12 -23.11 -6.13
C GLN A 121 11.39 -22.81 -7.44
N VAL A 122 11.79 -21.72 -8.13
CA VAL A 122 11.21 -21.34 -9.42
C VAL A 122 11.81 -22.20 -10.53
N GLN A 123 10.96 -22.96 -11.23
CA GLN A 123 11.36 -23.65 -12.44
C GLN A 123 11.15 -22.74 -13.66
N THR A 124 12.24 -22.46 -14.39
CA THR A 124 12.18 -21.69 -15.64
C THR A 124 12.37 -22.64 -16.82
N LEU A 125 11.39 -22.67 -17.73
CA LEU A 125 11.45 -23.44 -18.96
C LEU A 125 11.63 -22.49 -20.14
N ARG A 126 12.74 -22.64 -20.87
CA ARG A 126 12.95 -21.96 -22.15
C ARG A 126 12.43 -22.86 -23.26
N ILE A 127 11.38 -22.41 -23.94
CA ILE A 127 10.83 -23.11 -25.12
C ILE A 127 11.37 -22.40 -26.36
N GLY A 128 12.15 -23.11 -27.18
CA GLY A 128 12.67 -22.63 -28.45
C GLY A 128 12.04 -23.39 -29.62
N TYR A 129 11.64 -22.68 -30.67
CA TYR A 129 11.15 -23.29 -31.91
C TYR A 129 12.26 -23.22 -32.96
N MET A 130 12.67 -24.37 -33.49
CA MET A 130 13.59 -24.45 -34.62
C MET A 130 12.79 -24.78 -35.89
N PRO A 131 12.61 -23.85 -36.83
CA PRO A 131 11.96 -24.17 -38.09
C PRO A 131 12.85 -25.09 -38.91
N VAL A 132 12.27 -26.15 -39.48
CA VAL A 132 12.96 -27.01 -40.46
C VAL A 132 12.76 -26.40 -41.85
N LEU A 133 13.86 -26.17 -42.57
CA LEU A 133 13.82 -25.77 -43.98
C LEU A 133 13.71 -27.02 -44.85
N ALA A 134 12.56 -27.24 -45.46
CA ALA A 134 12.39 -28.21 -46.53
C ALA A 134 12.06 -27.44 -47.81
N LEU A 135 12.86 -27.64 -48.88
CA LEU A 135 12.62 -27.08 -50.21
C LEU A 135 12.44 -25.54 -50.25
N GLY A 136 13.18 -24.80 -49.40
CA GLY A 136 13.14 -23.34 -49.40
C GLY A 136 11.91 -22.70 -48.74
N VAL A 137 11.04 -23.50 -48.10
CA VAL A 137 9.86 -23.01 -47.37
C VAL A 137 10.06 -23.21 -45.87
N ILE A 138 9.80 -22.17 -45.08
CA ILE A 138 9.78 -22.24 -43.61
C ILE A 138 8.49 -22.96 -43.21
N ILE A 139 8.59 -24.21 -42.76
CA ILE A 139 7.46 -24.95 -42.19
C ILE A 139 7.39 -24.61 -40.70
N SER A 140 6.43 -23.78 -40.32
CA SER A 140 6.17 -23.46 -38.91
C SER A 140 5.49 -24.66 -38.24
N ILE A 141 6.23 -25.41 -37.43
CA ILE A 141 5.66 -26.52 -36.65
C ILE A 141 4.87 -25.91 -35.49
N LYS A 142 3.60 -25.57 -35.76
CA LYS A 142 2.65 -25.11 -34.74
C LYS A 142 2.00 -26.32 -34.08
N GLU A 143 2.79 -27.27 -33.60
CA GLU A 143 2.25 -28.39 -32.82
C GLU A 143 1.89 -27.91 -31.42
N SER A 144 0.62 -28.13 -31.11
CA SER A 144 -0.09 -27.62 -29.94
C SER A 144 0.41 -28.36 -28.71
N PHE A 145 1.38 -27.79 -27.98
CA PHE A 145 1.68 -28.26 -26.64
C PHE A 145 0.62 -27.75 -25.67
N PRO A 146 0.12 -28.60 -24.76
CA PRO A 146 -0.87 -28.19 -23.78
C PRO A 146 -0.25 -27.09 -22.93
N LEU A 147 -0.87 -25.91 -22.94
CA LEU A 147 -0.69 -24.99 -21.84
C LEU A 147 -0.93 -25.83 -20.58
N ILE A 148 0.03 -25.87 -19.65
CA ILE A 148 -0.30 -26.17 -18.27
C ILE A 148 -1.13 -24.98 -17.82
N SER A 149 -2.40 -24.99 -18.24
CA SER A 149 -3.41 -24.19 -17.62
C SER A 149 -3.55 -24.83 -16.25
N HIS A 150 -3.00 -24.18 -15.23
CA HIS A 150 -3.81 -24.05 -14.04
C HIS A 150 -5.07 -23.31 -14.49
N ARG A 151 -6.05 -24.06 -15.00
CA ARG A 151 -7.42 -23.59 -15.14
C ARG A 151 -7.79 -23.11 -13.74
N LYS A 152 -7.77 -21.79 -13.53
CA LYS A 152 -8.75 -21.18 -12.66
C LYS A 152 -10.09 -21.62 -13.25
N SER A 153 -10.75 -22.55 -12.56
CA SER A 153 -12.15 -22.86 -12.82
C SER A 153 -12.93 -21.56 -12.64
N ASN A 154 -13.18 -20.88 -13.76
CA ASN A 154 -14.26 -19.93 -13.89
C ASN A 154 -15.56 -20.72 -13.73
N MET A 155 -16.50 -20.21 -12.93
CA MET A 155 -17.91 -20.32 -13.27
C MET A 155 -18.65 -19.17 -12.59
N GLY A 156 -18.67 -18.03 -13.28
CA GLY A 156 -19.74 -17.05 -13.18
C GLY A 156 -20.46 -17.07 -14.51
N SER A 157 -21.73 -17.45 -14.50
CA SER A 157 -22.69 -17.24 -15.57
C SER A 157 -23.98 -16.78 -14.89
N ASP A 158 -24.38 -15.57 -15.26
CA ASP A 158 -25.68 -14.90 -15.12
C ASP A 158 -26.16 -14.49 -13.72
#